data_AF-A0A0N8QBF3-F1
#
_entry.id   AF-A0A0N8QBF3-F1
#
_cell.length_a   1.000
_cell.length_b   1.000
_cell.length_c   1.000
_cell.angle_alpha   90.00
_cell.angle_beta   90.00
_cell.angle_gamma   90.00
#
_symmetry.space_group_name_H-M   'P 1'
#
loop_
_entity.id
_entity.type
_entity.pdbx_description
1 polymer ?
#
loop_
_entity_poly.entity_id
_entity_poly.type
_entity_poly.pdbx_seq_one_letter_code
_entity_poly.pdbx_strand_id
1 'polypeptide(L)'
;MSVFAIQPQGARMKASWDIFCSVVDNYGDAGVTWRLARQLVAEHGLQVRLWIDDLSAFVRLCPGADLQARQQWQEGVSVCQWPSEWVNTDIPDGVIEAFACRLPTRYTESMLQRSPRPLWLNLDYLSAEDWVSGCHGLPSPQSNGLKKFFFFPGFSEATGGLLREKNLIEQRQAFQQNSAARQAFLSGLGI
;
A
#
# COMPACT_ATOMS: atom_id res chain seq x y z
N MET A 1 21.66 47.95 4.18
CA MET A 1 20.49 47.69 3.33
C MET A 1 20.53 46.22 2.94
N SER A 2 19.62 45.44 3.51
CA SER A 2 19.62 43.97 3.46
C SER A 2 19.23 43.47 2.07
N VAL A 3 20.05 42.57 1.53
CA VAL A 3 19.74 41.77 0.36
C VAL A 3 18.56 40.87 0.72
N PHE A 4 17.50 40.92 -0.10
CA PHE A 4 16.34 40.04 0.02
C PHE A 4 16.81 38.59 -0.13
N ALA A 5 16.81 37.85 0.98
CA ALA A 5 16.90 36.40 0.96
C ALA A 5 15.60 35.87 0.36
N ILE A 6 15.68 35.36 -0.87
CA ILE A 6 14.64 34.55 -1.48
C ILE A 6 14.50 33.30 -0.60
N GLN A 7 13.39 33.22 0.14
CA GLN A 7 13.01 31.99 0.84
C GLN A 7 12.85 30.88 -0.21
N PRO A 8 13.41 29.68 0.00
CA PRO A 8 13.16 28.56 -0.89
C PRO A 8 11.66 28.25 -0.87
N GLN A 9 11.07 28.25 -2.07
CA GLN A 9 9.68 27.87 -2.31
C GLN A 9 9.41 26.50 -1.67
N GLY A 10 8.27 26.41 -0.97
CA GLY A 10 7.98 25.38 0.02
C GLY A 10 8.18 23.95 -0.47
N ALA A 11 8.74 23.12 0.41
CA ALA A 11 8.75 21.67 0.25
C ALA A 11 7.32 21.20 -0.04
N ARG A 12 7.07 20.67 -1.25
CA ARG A 12 5.80 20.04 -1.58
C ARG A 12 5.59 18.91 -0.58
N MET A 13 4.61 19.06 0.32
CA MET A 13 4.26 18.03 1.28
C MET A 13 4.00 16.73 0.51
N LYS A 14 4.73 15.67 0.85
CA LYS A 14 4.53 14.34 0.26
C LYS A 14 3.10 13.90 0.53
N ALA A 15 2.38 13.48 -0.51
CA ALA A 15 1.02 12.97 -0.34
C ALA A 15 1.03 11.73 0.57
N SER A 16 0.06 11.67 1.47
CA SER A 16 -0.08 10.66 2.50
C SER A 16 -1.16 9.64 2.11
N TRP A 17 -0.91 8.38 2.46
CA TRP A 17 -1.77 7.25 2.10
C TRP A 17 -1.93 6.28 3.26
N ASP A 18 -3.16 5.86 3.52
CA ASP A 18 -3.45 4.71 4.36
C ASP A 18 -3.83 3.52 3.49
N ILE A 19 -3.27 2.35 3.82
CA ILE A 19 -3.64 1.06 3.24
C ILE A 19 -4.16 0.20 4.37
N PHE A 20 -5.40 -0.28 4.24
CA PHE A 20 -6.02 -1.20 5.19
C PHE A 20 -5.98 -2.61 4.62
N CYS A 21 -5.47 -3.54 5.42
CA CYS A 21 -5.37 -4.96 5.11
C CYS A 21 -5.99 -5.75 6.26
N SER A 22 -7.09 -6.43 5.99
CA SER A 22 -7.56 -7.51 6.87
C SER A 22 -7.02 -8.82 6.32
N VAL A 23 -6.27 -9.56 7.12
CA VAL A 23 -5.60 -10.79 6.69
C VAL A 23 -6.60 -11.93 6.70
N VAL A 24 -7.11 -12.28 5.52
CA VAL A 24 -8.01 -13.43 5.34
C VAL A 24 -7.28 -14.56 4.60
N ASP A 25 -6.53 -14.25 3.55
CA ASP A 25 -5.72 -15.22 2.80
C ASP A 25 -4.26 -15.26 3.28
N ASN A 26 -4.05 -15.56 4.56
CA ASN A 26 -2.74 -15.75 5.21
C ASN A 26 -1.68 -14.70 4.81
N TYR A 27 -0.83 -15.02 3.83
CA TYR A 27 0.27 -14.17 3.37
C TYR A 27 -0.02 -13.44 2.06
N GLY A 28 -1.09 -13.80 1.34
CA GLY A 28 -1.48 -13.18 0.08
C GLY A 28 -1.83 -11.71 0.26
N ASP A 29 -2.83 -11.43 1.08
CA ASP A 29 -3.33 -10.08 1.34
C ASP A 29 -2.24 -9.18 1.93
N ALA A 30 -1.59 -9.69 2.99
CA ALA A 30 -0.48 -9.01 3.66
C ALA A 30 0.71 -8.79 2.70
N GLY A 31 1.02 -9.76 1.85
CA GLY A 31 2.13 -9.69 0.90
C GLY A 31 1.90 -8.67 -0.20
N VAL A 32 0.70 -8.62 -0.78
CA VAL A 32 0.34 -7.66 -1.82
C VAL A 32 0.32 -6.24 -1.27
N THR A 33 -0.35 -6.02 -0.14
CA THR A 33 -0.44 -4.69 0.49
C THR A 33 0.92 -4.19 0.99
N TRP A 34 1.77 -5.08 1.53
CA TRP A 34 3.14 -4.76 1.91
C TRP A 34 4.01 -4.38 0.71
N ARG A 35 3.95 -5.17 -0.38
CA ARG A 35 4.68 -4.88 -1.62
C ARG A 35 4.26 -3.53 -2.20
N LEU A 36 2.95 -3.27 -2.27
CA LEU A 36 2.42 -1.98 -2.71
C LEU A 36 2.92 -0.83 -1.83
N ALA A 37 2.81 -0.96 -0.50
CA ALA A 37 3.24 0.08 0.44
C ALA A 37 4.71 0.47 0.24
N ARG A 38 5.60 -0.53 0.13
CA ARG A 38 7.04 -0.30 -0.13
C ARG A 38 7.27 0.40 -1.44
N GLN A 39 6.59 -0.01 -2.51
CA GLN A 39 6.76 0.61 -3.83
C GLN A 39 6.30 2.08 -3.83
N LEU A 40 5.16 2.38 -3.20
CA LEU A 40 4.64 3.75 -3.05
C LEU A 40 5.63 4.66 -2.30
N VAL A 41 6.30 4.14 -1.28
CA VAL A 41 7.33 4.91 -0.57
C VAL A 41 8.61 5.05 -1.40
N ALA A 42 9.19 3.93 -1.85
CA ALA A 42 10.51 3.89 -2.45
C ALA A 42 10.57 4.52 -3.85
N GLU A 43 9.52 4.33 -4.65
CA GLU A 43 9.51 4.74 -6.07
C GLU A 43 8.70 6.02 -6.31
N HIS A 44 7.70 6.30 -5.46
CA HIS A 44 6.81 7.46 -5.62
C HIS A 44 6.96 8.51 -4.52
N GLY A 45 7.79 8.26 -3.51
CA GLY A 45 8.09 9.23 -2.45
C GLY A 45 6.88 9.59 -1.58
N LEU A 46 5.87 8.73 -1.51
CA LEU A 46 4.66 8.94 -0.71
C LEU A 46 4.92 8.65 0.78
N GLN A 47 4.07 9.19 1.65
CA GLN A 47 4.02 8.77 3.05
C GLN A 47 2.94 7.69 3.18
N VAL A 48 3.29 6.51 3.67
CA VAL A 48 2.35 5.38 3.74
C VAL A 48 2.22 4.86 5.17
N ARG A 49 0.98 4.72 5.63
CA ARG A 49 0.63 3.89 6.78
C ARG A 49 -0.06 2.62 6.30
N LEU A 50 0.45 1.46 6.72
CA LEU A 50 -0.17 0.16 6.48
C LEU A 50 -0.83 -0.31 7.77
N TRP A 51 -2.16 -0.33 7.80
CA TRP A 51 -2.97 -0.88 8.88
C TRP A 51 -3.22 -2.36 8.63
N ILE A 52 -2.75 -3.22 9.52
CA ILE A 52 -2.88 -4.68 9.41
C ILE A 52 -3.43 -5.28 10.71
N ASP A 53 -4.46 -6.10 10.62
CA ASP A 53 -5.13 -6.71 11.77
C ASP A 53 -4.34 -7.89 12.38
N ASP A 54 -3.66 -8.68 11.54
CA ASP A 54 -2.77 -9.76 11.97
C ASP A 54 -1.29 -9.46 11.68
N LEU A 55 -0.59 -8.93 12.69
CA LEU A 55 0.86 -8.71 12.62
C LEU A 55 1.68 -10.01 12.51
N SER A 56 1.12 -11.17 12.87
CA SER A 56 1.86 -12.44 12.77
C SER A 56 2.12 -12.82 11.31
N ALA A 57 1.16 -12.57 10.43
CA ALA A 57 1.32 -12.70 8.98
C ALA A 57 2.37 -11.73 8.44
N PHE A 58 2.39 -10.49 8.94
CA PHE A 58 3.38 -9.49 8.56
C PHE A 58 4.81 -9.87 8.94
N VAL A 59 5.04 -10.33 10.18
CA VAL A 59 6.39 -10.70 10.66
C VAL A 59 6.99 -11.86 9.85
N ARG A 60 6.17 -12.74 9.28
CA ARG A 60 6.66 -13.78 8.36
C ARG A 60 7.19 -13.20 7.04
N LEU A 61 6.61 -12.10 6.57
CA LEU A 61 7.03 -11.39 5.35
C LEU A 61 8.15 -10.38 5.62
N CYS A 62 8.23 -9.85 6.83
CA CYS A 62 9.26 -8.92 7.29
C CYS A 62 9.83 -9.42 8.65
N PRO A 63 10.81 -10.35 8.65
CA PRO A 63 11.31 -10.97 9.89
C PRO A 63 11.94 -9.99 10.90
N GLY A 64 12.32 -8.79 10.47
CA GLY A 64 12.81 -7.72 11.36
C GLY A 64 11.72 -6.91 12.06
N ALA A 65 10.44 -7.22 11.80
CA ALA A 65 9.30 -6.56 12.41
C ALA A 65 9.02 -7.06 13.83
N ASP A 66 8.51 -6.15 14.67
CA ASP A 66 8.10 -6.45 16.03
C ASP A 66 6.62 -6.88 16.06
N LEU A 67 6.35 -8.09 16.53
CA LEU A 67 4.99 -8.65 16.61
C LEU A 67 4.09 -7.90 17.60
N GLN A 68 4.66 -7.23 18.60
CA GLN A 68 3.91 -6.59 19.70
C GLN A 68 3.82 -5.05 19.54
N ALA A 69 4.56 -4.48 18.60
CA ALA A 69 4.54 -3.04 18.36
C ALA A 69 3.23 -2.61 17.69
N ARG A 70 2.45 -1.77 18.39
CA ARG A 70 1.24 -1.15 17.83
C ARG A 70 1.52 -0.29 16.60
N GLN A 71 2.72 0.28 16.52
CA GLN A 71 3.21 1.02 15.37
C GLN A 71 4.71 0.84 15.27
N GLN A 72 5.21 0.63 14.06
CA GLN A 72 6.62 0.45 13.76
C GLN A 72 6.97 0.96 12.37
N TRP A 73 8.26 1.15 12.11
CA TRP A 73 8.74 1.64 10.83
C TRP A 73 9.57 0.58 10.12
N GLN A 74 9.14 0.19 8.92
CA GLN A 74 9.81 -0.82 8.11
C GLN A 74 9.95 -0.30 6.69
N GLU A 75 11.16 -0.27 6.14
CA GLU A 75 11.43 0.11 4.74
C GLU A 75 10.77 1.43 4.28
N GLY A 76 10.62 2.40 5.19
CA GLY A 76 9.99 3.69 4.89
C GLY A 76 8.46 3.73 5.06
N VAL A 77 7.84 2.62 5.46
CA VAL A 77 6.40 2.49 5.72
C VAL A 77 6.14 2.50 7.23
N SER A 78 5.12 3.24 7.67
CA SER A 78 4.60 3.12 9.05
C SER A 78 3.61 1.96 9.11
N VAL A 79 4.03 0.83 9.65
CA VAL A 79 3.17 -0.34 9.84
C VAL A 79 2.47 -0.22 11.19
N CYS A 80 1.15 -0.26 11.18
CA CYS A 80 0.30 -0.08 12.35
C CYS A 80 -0.54 -1.35 12.58
N GLN A 81 -0.62 -1.79 13.83
CA GLN A 81 -1.64 -2.76 14.22
C GLN A 81 -3.01 -2.13 14.04
N TRP A 82 -3.88 -2.77 13.26
CA TRP A 82 -5.28 -2.37 13.13
C TRP A 82 -6.02 -2.79 14.41
N PRO A 83 -6.47 -1.84 15.26
CA PRO A 83 -7.12 -2.18 16.52
C PRO A 83 -8.56 -2.67 16.28
N SER A 84 -9.04 -3.57 17.13
CA SER A 84 -10.44 -4.01 17.15
C SER A 84 -11.40 -2.85 17.46
N GLU A 85 -10.97 -1.93 18.33
CA GLU A 85 -11.67 -0.68 18.61
C GLU A 85 -10.92 0.49 18.00
N TRP A 86 -11.55 1.17 17.03
CA TRP A 86 -10.91 2.25 16.31
C TRP A 86 -10.72 3.51 17.17
N VAL A 87 -9.48 3.99 17.19
CA VAL A 87 -9.08 5.27 17.77
C VAL A 87 -8.84 6.26 16.62
N ASN A 88 -9.34 7.50 16.75
CA ASN A 88 -9.21 8.51 15.71
C ASN A 88 -7.74 8.79 15.38
N THR A 89 -7.47 8.94 14.09
CA THR A 89 -6.15 9.28 13.54
C THR A 89 -6.31 10.36 12.47
N ASP A 90 -5.21 11.02 12.10
CA ASP A 90 -5.22 11.96 10.97
C ASP A 90 -5.64 11.26 9.70
N ILE A 91 -6.48 11.90 8.88
CA ILE A 91 -6.96 11.32 7.62
C ILE A 91 -6.00 11.72 6.47
N PRO A 92 -5.48 10.73 5.70
CA PRO A 92 -4.50 10.95 4.65
C PRO A 92 -5.11 11.60 3.39
N ASP A 93 -4.31 11.78 2.34
CA ASP A 93 -4.77 12.23 1.02
C ASP A 93 -5.46 11.11 0.23
N GLY A 94 -5.03 9.86 0.42
CA GLY A 94 -5.61 8.67 -0.18
C GLY A 94 -5.80 7.53 0.81
N VAL A 95 -6.83 6.72 0.60
CA VAL A 95 -7.16 5.54 1.40
C VAL A 95 -7.37 4.37 0.44
N ILE A 96 -6.67 3.26 0.70
CA ILE A 96 -6.84 1.99 0.01
C ILE A 96 -7.47 1.00 0.99
N GLU A 97 -8.68 0.57 0.66
CA GLU A 97 -9.38 -0.56 1.26
C GLU A 97 -8.98 -1.81 0.46
N ALA A 98 -8.09 -2.65 1.00
CA ALA A 98 -7.66 -3.85 0.29
C ALA A 98 -8.65 -5.00 0.47
N PHE A 99 -8.99 -5.66 -0.64
CA PHE A 99 -9.77 -6.89 -0.71
C PHE A 99 -11.13 -6.80 0.00
N ALA A 100 -11.78 -5.63 -0.14
CA ALA A 100 -13.05 -5.29 0.48
C ALA A 100 -13.06 -5.44 2.03
N CYS A 101 -11.90 -5.25 2.68
CA CYS A 101 -11.84 -5.17 4.13
C CYS A 101 -12.73 -4.02 4.63
N ARG A 102 -13.51 -4.24 5.69
CA ARG A 102 -14.44 -3.20 6.14
C ARG A 102 -13.72 -2.14 6.96
N LEU A 103 -13.58 -0.93 6.42
CA LEU A 103 -13.04 0.21 7.18
C LEU A 103 -13.90 0.49 8.43
N PRO A 104 -13.30 0.92 9.55
CA PRO A 104 -14.06 1.28 10.74
C PRO A 104 -15.01 2.46 10.48
N THR A 105 -16.23 2.40 11.00
CA THR A 105 -17.24 3.46 10.80
C THR A 105 -16.69 4.84 11.18
N ARG A 106 -16.05 4.96 12.36
CA ARG A 106 -15.43 6.20 12.84
C ARG A 106 -14.37 6.76 11.89
N TYR A 107 -13.65 5.88 11.18
CA TYR A 107 -12.67 6.30 10.18
C TYR A 107 -13.36 6.91 8.96
N THR A 108 -14.39 6.25 8.42
CA THR A 108 -15.17 6.79 7.28
C THR A 108 -15.93 8.07 7.63
N GLU A 109 -16.40 8.22 8.87
CA GLU A 109 -16.97 9.47 9.37
C GLU A 109 -15.91 10.59 9.41
N SER A 110 -14.69 10.29 9.86
CA SER A 110 -13.59 11.24 9.84
C SER A 110 -13.18 11.64 8.42
N MET A 111 -13.22 10.69 7.46
CA MET A 111 -13.00 10.99 6.03
C MET A 111 -14.01 11.99 5.48
N LEU A 112 -15.27 11.94 5.93
CA LEU A 112 -16.31 12.87 5.50
C LEU A 112 -16.10 14.30 6.02
N GLN A 113 -15.52 14.44 7.22
CA GLN A 113 -15.26 15.73 7.86
C GLN A 113 -14.00 16.41 7.30
N ARG A 114 -13.11 15.68 6.61
CA ARG A 114 -11.91 16.24 5.99
C ARG A 114 -12.25 17.04 4.73
N SER A 115 -11.59 18.18 4.55
CA SER A 115 -11.61 18.96 3.31
C SER A 115 -10.17 19.27 2.85
N PRO A 116 -9.75 18.84 1.64
CA PRO A 116 -10.49 17.99 0.70
C PRO A 116 -10.70 16.57 1.26
N ARG A 117 -11.78 15.90 0.83
CA ARG A 117 -11.99 14.47 1.15
C ARG A 117 -10.88 13.61 0.53
N PRO A 118 -10.45 12.53 1.19
CA PRO A 118 -9.46 11.63 0.62
C PRO A 118 -9.99 10.89 -0.60
N LEU A 119 -9.10 10.53 -1.53
CA LEU A 119 -9.41 9.53 -2.55
C LEU A 119 -9.58 8.17 -1.87
N TRP A 120 -10.70 7.47 -2.12
CA TRP A 120 -10.94 6.15 -1.55
C TRP A 120 -10.97 5.10 -2.66
N LEU A 121 -10.02 4.17 -2.63
CA LEU A 121 -9.91 3.06 -3.55
C LEU A 121 -10.26 1.74 -2.86
N ASN A 122 -10.99 0.87 -3.56
CA ASN A 122 -11.14 -0.54 -3.26
C ASN A 122 -10.12 -1.31 -4.11
N LEU A 123 -9.05 -1.84 -3.52
CA LEU A 123 -8.12 -2.70 -4.24
C LEU A 123 -8.68 -4.12 -4.27
N ASP A 124 -9.10 -4.59 -5.44
CA ASP A 124 -9.63 -5.94 -5.61
C ASP A 124 -8.53 -6.98 -5.88
N TYR A 125 -8.92 -8.25 -5.82
CA TYR A 125 -8.05 -9.34 -6.24
C TYR A 125 -7.73 -9.26 -7.73
N LEU A 126 -6.55 -9.76 -8.09
CA LEU A 126 -6.15 -9.93 -9.48
C LEU A 126 -7.09 -10.91 -10.18
N SER A 127 -7.60 -10.52 -11.35
CA SER A 127 -8.29 -11.45 -12.25
C SER A 127 -7.83 -11.28 -13.69
N ALA A 128 -7.92 -12.38 -14.44
CA ALA A 128 -7.71 -12.43 -15.89
C ALA A 128 -9.05 -12.44 -16.66
N GLU A 129 -10.19 -12.39 -15.96
CA GLU A 129 -11.50 -12.40 -16.61
C GLU A 129 -11.77 -11.07 -17.31
N ASP A 130 -12.33 -11.11 -18.52
CA ASP A 130 -12.52 -9.92 -19.36
C ASP A 130 -13.37 -8.82 -18.70
N TRP A 131 -14.32 -9.21 -17.85
CA TRP A 131 -15.27 -8.28 -17.23
C TRP A 131 -14.62 -7.29 -16.27
N VAL A 132 -13.45 -7.58 -15.69
CA VAL A 132 -12.80 -6.67 -14.73
C VAL A 132 -12.40 -5.35 -15.35
N SER A 133 -12.12 -5.33 -16.65
CA SER A 133 -11.85 -4.09 -17.41
C SER A 133 -13.05 -3.14 -17.41
N GLY A 134 -14.27 -3.68 -17.42
CA GLY A 134 -15.51 -2.90 -17.35
C GLY A 134 -15.80 -2.34 -15.96
N CYS A 135 -15.17 -2.88 -14.91
CA CYS A 135 -15.36 -2.47 -13.52
C CYS A 135 -14.22 -1.60 -12.96
N HIS A 136 -13.03 -1.68 -13.55
CA HIS A 136 -11.88 -0.88 -13.15
C HIS A 136 -12.16 0.63 -13.27
N GLY A 137 -11.84 1.39 -12.23
CA GLY A 137 -12.03 2.84 -12.16
C GLY A 137 -13.48 3.29 -11.92
N LEU A 138 -14.45 2.38 -11.85
CA LEU A 138 -15.85 2.76 -11.62
C LEU A 138 -16.07 3.33 -10.21
N PRO A 139 -16.84 4.43 -10.08
CA PRO A 139 -17.25 4.94 -8.79
C PRO A 139 -18.37 4.07 -8.18
N SER A 140 -18.26 3.85 -6.89
CA SER A 140 -19.28 3.28 -6.01
C SER A 140 -19.67 4.35 -4.98
N PRO A 141 -20.77 5.09 -5.21
CA PRO A 141 -21.29 6.04 -4.23
C PRO A 141 -21.69 5.32 -2.95
N GLN A 142 -21.24 5.84 -1.81
CA GLN A 142 -21.56 5.30 -0.50
C GLN A 142 -22.75 6.06 0.09
N SER A 143 -23.54 5.39 0.93
CA SER A 143 -24.74 5.97 1.57
C SER A 143 -24.42 7.23 2.39
N ASN A 144 -23.20 7.33 2.90
CA ASN A 144 -22.72 8.47 3.70
C ASN A 144 -22.20 9.65 2.84
N GLY A 145 -22.24 9.53 1.50
CA GLY A 145 -21.83 10.58 0.56
C GLY A 145 -20.35 10.55 0.14
N LEU A 146 -19.56 9.58 0.63
CA LEU A 146 -18.23 9.30 0.07
C LEU A 146 -18.36 8.62 -1.30
N LYS A 147 -17.31 8.72 -2.11
CA LYS A 147 -17.17 7.95 -3.35
C LYS A 147 -15.97 7.03 -3.20
N LYS A 148 -16.23 5.73 -3.23
CA LYS A 148 -15.20 4.68 -3.37
C LYS A 148 -15.00 4.39 -4.84
N PHE A 149 -13.80 4.06 -5.29
CA PHE A 149 -13.54 3.65 -6.67
C PHE A 149 -12.97 2.24 -6.70
N PHE A 150 -13.47 1.39 -7.59
CA PHE A 150 -12.93 0.05 -7.75
C PHE A 150 -11.61 0.08 -8.51
N PHE A 151 -10.59 -0.60 -7.97
CA PHE A 151 -9.29 -0.76 -8.59
C PHE A 151 -9.03 -2.26 -8.74
N PHE A 152 -9.32 -2.78 -9.94
CA PHE A 152 -9.03 -4.17 -10.31
C PHE A 152 -7.64 -4.30 -10.94
N PRO A 153 -6.69 -5.02 -10.32
CA PRO A 153 -5.48 -5.48 -11.00
C PRO A 153 -5.85 -6.45 -12.12
N GLY A 154 -5.07 -6.45 -13.19
CA GLY A 154 -5.33 -7.29 -14.35
C GLY A 154 -4.22 -7.26 -15.39
N PHE A 155 -4.39 -8.07 -16.43
CA PHE A 155 -3.37 -8.29 -17.46
C PHE A 155 -3.53 -7.41 -18.71
N SER A 156 -4.65 -6.69 -18.84
CA SER A 156 -4.92 -5.80 -19.97
C SER A 156 -4.71 -4.34 -19.60
N GLU A 157 -4.51 -3.48 -20.60
CA GLU A 157 -4.31 -2.03 -20.42
C GLU A 157 -5.52 -1.32 -19.80
N ALA A 158 -6.71 -1.93 -19.89
CA ALA A 158 -7.94 -1.38 -19.30
C ALA A 158 -8.12 -1.74 -17.82
N THR A 159 -7.10 -2.31 -17.18
CA THR A 159 -7.10 -2.68 -15.75
C THR A 159 -6.00 -1.94 -15.00
N GLY A 160 -5.93 -2.14 -13.68
CA GLY A 160 -4.93 -1.54 -12.81
C GLY A 160 -3.51 -2.11 -12.97
N GLY A 161 -3.32 -3.05 -13.91
CA GLY A 161 -2.03 -3.68 -14.17
C GLY A 161 -1.59 -4.62 -13.04
N LEU A 162 -0.27 -4.84 -12.97
CA LEU A 162 0.38 -5.74 -12.01
C LEU A 162 1.44 -4.99 -11.22
N LEU A 163 1.57 -5.30 -9.94
CA LEU A 163 2.69 -4.84 -9.12
C LEU A 163 4.01 -5.34 -9.71
N ARG A 164 4.91 -4.41 -10.00
CA ARG A 164 6.25 -4.69 -10.51
C ARG A 164 7.16 -3.53 -10.18
N GLU A 165 8.18 -3.80 -9.36
CA GLU A 165 9.19 -2.81 -9.00
C GLU A 165 9.98 -2.37 -10.24
N LYS A 166 10.37 -1.09 -10.28
CA LYS A 166 10.92 -0.41 -11.47
C LYS A 166 12.04 -1.20 -12.15
N ASN A 167 12.96 -1.77 -11.36
CA ASN A 167 14.15 -2.45 -11.86
C ASN A 167 14.08 -3.98 -11.76
N LEU A 168 12.89 -4.55 -11.47
CA LEU A 168 12.75 -5.99 -11.17
C LEU A 168 13.25 -6.87 -12.31
N ILE A 169 12.92 -6.50 -13.55
CA ILE A 169 13.24 -7.32 -14.73
C ILE A 169 14.74 -7.32 -15.01
N GLU A 170 15.40 -6.16 -14.97
CA GLU A 170 16.85 -6.10 -15.19
C GLU A 170 17.61 -6.82 -14.07
N GLN A 171 17.22 -6.63 -12.80
CA GLN A 171 17.84 -7.31 -11.66
C GLN A 171 17.70 -8.83 -11.77
N ARG A 172 16.51 -9.32 -12.13
CA ARG A 172 16.26 -10.75 -12.33
C ARG A 172 17.13 -11.31 -13.46
N GLN A 173 17.24 -10.61 -14.59
CA GLN A 173 18.08 -11.05 -15.72
C GLN A 173 19.56 -11.10 -15.33
N ALA A 174 20.07 -10.06 -14.67
CA ALA A 174 21.44 -10.02 -14.18
C ALA A 174 21.75 -11.16 -13.21
N PHE A 175 20.83 -11.44 -12.28
CA PHE A 175 20.97 -12.57 -11.35
C PHE A 175 20.99 -13.92 -12.09
N GLN A 176 20.13 -14.13 -13.08
CA GLN A 176 20.08 -15.37 -13.85
C GLN A 176 21.34 -15.63 -14.68
N GLN A 177 21.97 -14.58 -15.20
CA GLN A 177 23.20 -14.69 -15.98
C GLN A 177 24.46 -14.87 -15.11
N ASN A 178 24.38 -14.55 -13.81
CA ASN A 178 25.51 -14.67 -12.89
C ASN A 178 25.47 -16.02 -12.14
N SER A 179 26.27 -16.99 -12.60
CA SER A 179 26.38 -18.31 -11.96
C SER A 179 26.87 -18.24 -10.51
N ALA A 180 27.86 -17.39 -10.22
CA ALA A 180 28.41 -17.23 -8.88
C ALA A 180 27.37 -16.67 -7.89
N ALA A 181 26.58 -15.67 -8.31
CA ALA A 181 25.52 -15.11 -7.48
C ALA A 181 24.41 -16.14 -7.18
N ARG A 182 24.02 -16.96 -8.18
CA ARG A 182 23.05 -18.04 -7.97
C ARG A 182 23.57 -19.10 -7.02
N GLN A 183 24.82 -19.53 -7.19
CA GLN A 183 25.43 -20.52 -6.30
C GLN A 183 25.51 -19.99 -4.86
N ALA A 184 25.97 -18.76 -4.68
CA ALA A 184 26.06 -18.14 -3.36
C ALA A 184 24.69 -18.04 -2.67
N PHE A 185 23.64 -17.67 -3.42
CA PHE A 185 22.28 -17.61 -2.90
C PHE A 185 21.77 -18.99 -2.46
N LEU A 186 21.88 -20.01 -3.32
CA LEU A 186 21.43 -21.38 -3.02
C LEU A 186 22.18 -21.98 -1.84
N SER A 187 23.51 -21.81 -1.79
CA SER A 187 24.31 -22.29 -0.65
C SER A 187 23.95 -21.58 0.66
N GLY A 188 23.52 -20.31 0.61
CA GLY A 188 22.96 -19.61 1.77
C GLY A 188 21.65 -20.21 2.30
N LEU A 189 20.92 -20.95 1.46
CA LEU A 189 19.74 -21.73 1.82
C LEU A 189 20.08 -23.20 2.17
N GLY A 190 21.34 -23.61 2.08
CA GLY A 190 21.78 -24.99 2.28
C GLY A 190 21.47 -25.92 1.10
N ILE A 191 21.24 -25.37 -0.10
CA ILE A 191 21.00 -26.10 -1.36
C ILE A 191 22.29 -26.17 -2.19
#